data_AF-M6F699-F1
#
_entry.id   AF-M6F699-F1
#
_cell.length_a   1.000
_cell.length_b   1.000
_cell.length_c   1.000
_cell.angle_alpha   90.00
_cell.angle_beta   90.00
_cell.angle_gamma   90.00
#
_symmetry.space_group_name_H-M   'P 1'
#
loop_
_entity.id
_entity.type
_entity.pdbx_description
1 polymer ?
#
loop_
_entity_poly.entity_id
_entity_poly.type
_entity_poly.pdbx_seq_one_letter_code
_entity_poly.pdbx_strand_id
1 'polypeptide(L)'
;MEPNSDSNRRSNMERAISNEMTRLELSEFLSDPKSRKEFFELMKLKNKIGHLEMNLKLGSGENKSRTFYIRNSLLAAACVLLLSALAFYFRFFSSEQNEFEITKSVTTGQCNVSMNKENIILKSGKDSYCDYTISGELGLTLRILPESIFSASKKGDEVNLSLSSGKVLFTTNKKKISLKIRSKVDTLSSELLGTTLVLIADPHSKKYQIMVLEGAIRVDSTKSKVDILPGYSVLKDGSSESSIQSAGREIEIIKIEPKEFTKYQALSENSKKVLNENFTHHDRETDSLIKSDIEENLFPIYRITLKNKQVFSGTIEETERFYLLKDKEGNIKEIEKEEIIELELVQPKN
;
A
#
# COMPACT_ATOMS: atom_id res chain seq x y z
N MET A 1 4.55 -64.67 33.69
CA MET A 1 3.39 -63.79 33.41
C MET A 1 3.35 -62.76 34.52
N GLU A 2 3.95 -61.59 34.30
CA GLU A 2 3.84 -60.49 35.25
C GLU A 2 2.39 -59.96 35.21
N PRO A 3 1.73 -59.75 36.36
CA PRO A 3 0.40 -59.19 36.39
C PRO A 3 0.45 -57.73 35.93
N ASN A 4 -0.47 -57.38 35.03
CA ASN A 4 -0.56 -56.10 34.34
C ASN A 4 -0.70 -54.95 35.36
N SER A 5 0.40 -54.26 35.70
CA SER A 5 0.46 -53.29 36.81
C SER A 5 -0.52 -52.12 36.64
N ASP A 6 -0.87 -51.77 35.40
CA ASP A 6 -1.79 -50.68 35.10
C ASP A 6 -3.28 -51.02 35.35
N SER A 7 -3.70 -52.30 35.24
CA SER A 7 -5.09 -52.67 35.51
C SER A 7 -5.44 -52.58 37.00
N ASN A 8 -4.49 -53.00 37.85
CA ASN A 8 -4.63 -52.90 39.30
C ASN A 8 -4.61 -51.44 39.77
N ARG A 9 -3.80 -50.59 39.12
CA ARG A 9 -3.72 -49.15 39.44
C ARG A 9 -5.04 -48.43 39.21
N ARG A 10 -5.72 -48.72 38.09
CA ARG A 10 -7.01 -48.09 37.76
C ARG A 10 -8.13 -48.53 38.71
N SER A 11 -8.21 -49.83 39.02
CA SER A 11 -9.18 -50.34 40.00
C SER A 11 -8.96 -49.74 41.39
N ASN A 12 -7.70 -49.58 41.80
CA ASN A 12 -7.35 -48.91 43.05
C ASN A 12 -7.69 -47.41 43.04
N MET A 13 -7.56 -46.71 41.91
CA MET A 13 -7.99 -45.31 41.76
C MET A 13 -9.50 -45.14 41.96
N GLU A 14 -10.30 -46.04 41.37
CA GLU A 14 -11.77 -46.00 41.48
C GLU A 14 -12.21 -46.23 42.94
N ARG A 15 -11.64 -47.24 43.60
CA ARG A 15 -11.89 -47.51 45.03
C ARG A 15 -11.49 -46.34 45.93
N ALA A 16 -10.37 -45.67 45.63
CA ALA A 16 -9.92 -44.50 46.38
C ALA A 16 -10.91 -43.33 46.28
N ILE A 17 -11.44 -43.05 45.09
CA ILE A 17 -12.39 -41.94 44.84
C ILE A 17 -13.78 -42.23 45.45
N SER A 18 -14.17 -43.51 45.51
CA SER A 18 -15.43 -43.97 46.12
C SER A 18 -15.35 -44.12 47.65
N ASN A 19 -14.20 -43.80 48.26
CA ASN A 19 -13.92 -43.97 49.70
C ASN A 19 -14.02 -45.42 50.19
N GLU A 20 -13.68 -46.39 49.33
CA GLU A 20 -13.73 -47.84 49.61
C GLU A 20 -12.39 -48.43 50.08
N MET A 21 -11.42 -47.57 50.39
CA MET A 21 -10.10 -47.94 50.90
C MET A 21 -9.95 -47.58 52.37
N THR A 22 -9.25 -48.45 53.10
CA THR A 22 -8.78 -48.12 54.45
C THR A 22 -7.71 -47.03 54.40
N ARG A 23 -7.48 -46.35 55.52
CA ARG A 23 -6.46 -45.28 55.61
C ARG A 23 -5.05 -45.76 55.23
N LEU A 24 -4.72 -47.00 55.57
CA LEU A 24 -3.42 -47.60 55.27
C LEU A 24 -3.29 -47.90 53.78
N GLU A 25 -4.29 -48.54 53.17
CA GLU A 25 -4.31 -48.81 51.72
C GLU A 25 -4.26 -47.53 50.88
N LEU A 26 -4.98 -46.49 51.30
CA LEU A 26 -4.95 -45.20 50.62
C LEU A 26 -3.57 -44.54 50.73
N SER A 27 -2.93 -44.61 51.92
CA SER A 27 -1.59 -44.04 52.11
C SER A 27 -0.53 -44.76 51.26
N GLU A 28 -0.66 -46.07 51.12
CA GLU A 28 0.22 -46.89 50.28
C GLU A 28 -0.02 -46.60 48.79
N PHE A 29 -1.27 -46.49 48.37
CA PHE A 29 -1.62 -46.14 46.99
C PHE A 29 -1.15 -44.73 46.59
N LEU A 30 -1.25 -43.76 47.50
CA LEU A 30 -0.79 -42.37 47.29
C LEU A 30 0.73 -42.20 47.48
N SER A 31 1.45 -43.25 47.88
CA SER A 31 2.92 -43.23 47.90
C SER A 31 3.51 -43.19 46.49
N ASP A 32 2.80 -43.73 45.49
CA ASP A 32 3.12 -43.59 44.07
C ASP A 32 2.84 -42.14 43.60
N PRO A 33 3.86 -41.40 43.13
CA PRO A 33 3.69 -40.01 42.68
C PRO A 33 2.66 -39.85 41.55
N LYS A 34 2.54 -40.85 40.67
CA LYS A 34 1.63 -40.81 39.52
C LYS A 34 0.17 -40.96 39.97
N SER A 35 -0.10 -41.95 40.81
CA SER A 35 -1.43 -42.17 41.40
C SER A 35 -1.84 -41.02 42.33
N ARG A 36 -0.90 -40.44 43.09
CA ARG A 36 -1.17 -39.27 43.92
C ARG A 36 -1.65 -38.06 43.11
N LYS A 37 -0.98 -37.75 42.00
CA LYS A 37 -1.34 -36.60 41.15
C LYS A 37 -2.74 -36.79 40.55
N GLU A 38 -3.00 -37.96 39.99
CA GLU A 38 -4.28 -38.28 39.33
C GLU A 38 -5.44 -38.29 40.35
N PHE A 39 -5.24 -38.84 41.55
CA PHE A 39 -6.24 -38.82 42.63
C PHE A 39 -6.64 -37.39 43.03
N PHE A 40 -5.68 -36.48 43.23
CA PHE A 40 -5.99 -35.11 43.61
C PHE A 40 -6.68 -34.30 42.49
N GLU A 41 -6.35 -34.54 41.22
CA GLU A 41 -7.07 -33.93 40.11
C GLU A 41 -8.53 -34.41 40.04
N LEU A 42 -8.77 -35.71 40.22
CA LEU A 42 -10.11 -36.28 40.23
C LEU A 42 -10.92 -35.83 41.45
N MET A 43 -10.32 -35.68 42.62
CA MET A 43 -10.98 -35.11 43.80
C MET A 43 -11.33 -33.63 43.60
N LYS A 44 -10.47 -32.85 42.95
CA LYS A 44 -10.76 -31.45 42.59
C LYS A 44 -11.93 -31.36 41.61
N LEU A 45 -12.03 -32.29 40.66
CA LEU A 45 -13.15 -32.40 39.73
C LEU A 45 -14.45 -32.83 40.44
N LYS A 46 -14.39 -33.87 41.29
CA LYS A 46 -15.53 -34.33 42.11
C LYS A 46 -16.10 -33.20 42.96
N ASN A 47 -15.24 -32.38 43.57
CA ASN A 47 -15.68 -31.23 44.36
C ASN A 47 -16.33 -30.13 43.51
N LYS A 48 -15.81 -29.86 42.30
CA LYS A 48 -16.45 -28.93 41.34
C LYS A 48 -17.83 -29.44 40.87
N ILE A 49 -17.96 -30.75 40.64
CA ILE A 49 -19.24 -31.37 40.26
C ILE A 49 -20.23 -31.33 41.43
N GLY A 50 -19.79 -31.63 42.66
CA GLY A 50 -20.63 -31.51 43.85
C GLY A 50 -21.15 -30.08 44.07
N HIS A 51 -20.33 -29.07 43.79
CA HIS A 51 -20.76 -27.66 43.79
C HIS A 51 -21.79 -27.31 42.71
N LEU A 52 -21.75 -27.99 41.56
CA LEU A 52 -22.76 -27.83 40.49
C LEU A 52 -24.08 -28.52 40.87
N GLU A 53 -24.01 -29.68 41.52
CA GLU A 53 -25.19 -30.45 41.93
C GLU A 53 -25.94 -29.77 43.09
N MET A 54 -25.23 -29.09 44.00
CA MET A 54 -25.83 -28.27 45.05
C MET A 54 -26.60 -27.05 44.52
N ASN A 55 -26.19 -26.52 43.36
CA ASN A 55 -26.88 -25.41 42.68
C ASN A 55 -28.10 -25.86 41.84
N LEU A 56 -28.35 -27.17 41.71
CA LEU A 56 -29.46 -27.74 40.93
C LEU A 56 -30.66 -28.19 41.78
N LYS A 57 -30.59 -28.12 43.13
CA LYS A 57 -31.75 -28.33 44.00
C LYS A 57 -32.57 -27.04 44.13
N LEU A 58 -33.11 -26.55 43.01
CA LEU A 58 -34.15 -25.52 43.00
C LEU A 58 -35.52 -26.19 42.83
N GLY A 59 -36.32 -26.15 43.91
CA GLY A 59 -37.78 -26.19 43.93
C GLY A 59 -38.50 -27.20 43.01
N SER A 60 -38.66 -28.44 43.49
CA SER A 60 -39.72 -29.32 42.98
C SER A 60 -41.05 -28.95 43.63
N GLY A 61 -41.78 -28.03 43.02
CA GLY A 61 -43.20 -27.78 43.26
C GLY A 61 -43.96 -27.93 41.94
N GLU A 62 -44.92 -28.85 41.92
CA GLU A 62 -45.69 -29.31 40.76
C GLU A 62 -46.32 -28.17 39.93
N ASN A 63 -46.23 -28.27 38.58
CA ASN A 63 -47.33 -27.99 37.65
C ASN A 63 -46.92 -28.29 36.20
N LYS A 64 -47.43 -29.40 35.66
CA LYS A 64 -47.00 -30.05 34.40
C LYS A 64 -47.51 -29.41 33.09
N SER A 65 -48.20 -28.26 33.09
CA SER A 65 -48.79 -27.69 31.86
C SER A 65 -48.18 -26.38 31.37
N ARG A 66 -47.37 -25.67 32.18
CA ARG A 66 -46.73 -24.39 31.79
C ARG A 66 -45.30 -24.53 31.28
N THR A 67 -44.68 -25.69 31.48
CA THR A 67 -43.26 -25.95 31.17
C THR A 67 -42.94 -25.96 29.68
N PHE A 68 -43.87 -26.36 28.80
CA PHE A 68 -43.61 -26.34 27.34
C PHE A 68 -43.58 -24.93 26.75
N TYR A 69 -44.43 -24.01 27.24
CA TYR A 69 -44.44 -22.62 26.77
C TYR A 69 -43.22 -21.83 27.26
N ILE A 70 -42.82 -22.04 28.52
CA ILE A 70 -41.64 -21.38 29.09
C ILE A 70 -40.35 -21.92 28.47
N ARG A 71 -40.27 -23.22 28.19
CA ARG A 71 -39.08 -23.82 27.55
C ARG A 71 -38.91 -23.34 26.11
N ASN A 72 -39.98 -23.23 25.32
CA ASN A 72 -39.92 -22.65 23.99
C ASN A 72 -39.65 -21.13 24.02
N SER A 73 -40.18 -20.41 25.01
CA SER A 73 -39.91 -18.98 25.19
C SER A 73 -38.47 -18.70 25.64
N LEU A 74 -37.90 -19.54 26.52
CA LEU A 74 -36.48 -19.49 26.92
C LEU A 74 -35.56 -19.88 25.76
N LEU A 75 -35.94 -20.87 24.95
CA LEU A 75 -35.19 -21.24 23.75
C LEU A 75 -35.20 -20.10 22.73
N ALA A 76 -36.36 -19.46 22.51
CA ALA A 76 -36.49 -18.30 21.64
C ALA A 76 -35.67 -17.11 22.15
N ALA A 77 -35.71 -16.82 23.45
CA ALA A 77 -34.90 -15.77 24.08
C ALA A 77 -33.38 -16.05 23.94
N ALA A 78 -32.96 -17.31 24.13
CA ALA A 78 -31.58 -17.73 23.93
C ALA A 78 -31.16 -17.60 22.46
N CYS A 79 -32.02 -17.97 21.50
CA CYS A 79 -31.76 -17.77 20.07
C CYS A 79 -31.64 -16.29 19.71
N VAL A 80 -32.50 -15.42 20.26
CA VAL A 80 -32.41 -13.97 20.05
C VAL A 80 -31.13 -13.40 20.64
N LEU A 81 -30.70 -13.87 21.82
CA LEU A 81 -29.43 -13.47 22.44
C LEU A 81 -28.21 -13.97 21.65
N LEU A 82 -28.26 -15.20 21.12
CA LEU A 82 -27.20 -15.72 20.28
C LEU A 82 -27.12 -14.99 18.94
N LEU A 83 -28.27 -14.72 18.30
CA LEU A 83 -28.32 -13.96 17.05
C LEU A 83 -27.92 -12.49 17.26
N SER A 84 -28.28 -11.88 18.38
CA SER A 84 -27.86 -10.51 18.70
C SER A 84 -26.38 -10.45 19.04
N ALA A 85 -25.84 -11.44 19.77
CA ALA A 85 -24.40 -11.56 20.00
C ALA A 85 -23.64 -11.82 18.70
N LEU A 86 -24.18 -12.65 17.79
CA LEU A 86 -23.59 -12.88 16.46
C LEU A 86 -23.64 -11.60 15.62
N ALA A 87 -24.78 -10.89 15.61
CA ALA A 87 -24.93 -9.64 14.89
C ALA A 87 -24.01 -8.55 15.45
N PHE A 88 -23.81 -8.50 16.77
CA PHE A 88 -22.88 -7.59 17.42
C PHE A 88 -21.43 -7.97 17.12
N TYR A 89 -21.09 -9.26 17.16
CA TYR A 89 -19.79 -9.78 16.76
C TYR A 89 -19.49 -9.44 15.31
N PHE A 90 -20.41 -9.75 14.38
CA PHE A 90 -20.27 -9.39 12.98
C PHE A 90 -20.14 -7.88 12.82
N ARG A 91 -20.99 -7.05 13.44
CA ARG A 91 -20.92 -5.58 13.33
C ARG A 91 -19.63 -4.99 13.92
N PHE A 92 -19.09 -5.58 14.98
CA PHE A 92 -17.86 -5.12 15.63
C PHE A 92 -16.60 -5.54 14.85
N PHE A 93 -16.58 -6.76 14.30
CA PHE A 93 -15.46 -7.27 13.49
C PHE A 93 -15.55 -6.87 12.00
N SER A 94 -16.72 -6.47 11.51
CA SER A 94 -16.88 -5.78 10.22
C SER A 94 -16.77 -4.26 10.34
N SER A 95 -16.22 -3.76 11.45
CA SER A 95 -15.78 -2.37 11.55
C SER A 95 -14.92 -2.05 10.33
N GLU A 96 -15.44 -1.15 9.49
CA GLU A 96 -14.83 -0.66 8.25
C GLU A 96 -13.36 -0.34 8.49
N GLN A 97 -12.46 -1.25 8.09
CA GLN A 97 -11.04 -0.95 8.03
C GLN A 97 -10.84 0.11 6.96
N ASN A 98 -9.99 1.11 7.24
CA ASN A 98 -9.61 2.06 6.20
C ASN A 98 -8.96 1.29 5.05
N GLU A 99 -9.41 1.55 3.82
CA GLU A 99 -8.88 0.85 2.64
C GLU A 99 -7.43 1.21 2.36
N PHE A 100 -7.01 2.38 2.85
CA PHE A 100 -5.65 2.87 2.81
C PHE A 100 -5.21 3.20 4.24
N GLU A 101 -4.11 2.58 4.67
CA GLU A 101 -3.46 2.88 5.95
C GLU A 101 -1.96 2.96 5.74
N ILE A 102 -1.35 4.12 6.03
CA ILE A 102 0.12 4.25 5.98
C ILE A 102 0.71 3.50 7.17
N THR A 103 1.45 2.42 6.91
CA THR A 103 2.15 1.65 7.95
C THR A 103 3.60 2.06 8.11
N LYS A 104 4.20 2.69 7.11
CA LYS A 104 5.55 3.24 7.20
C LYS A 104 5.73 4.44 6.29
N SER A 105 6.53 5.39 6.73
CA SER A 105 6.88 6.59 5.98
C SER A 105 8.33 6.99 6.22
N VAL A 106 9.04 7.40 5.17
CA VAL A 106 10.34 8.09 5.26
C VAL A 106 10.24 9.33 4.38
N THR A 107 10.61 10.49 4.92
CA THR A 107 10.35 11.79 4.27
C THR A 107 11.59 12.66 4.29
N THR A 108 11.88 13.31 3.16
CA THR A 108 12.82 14.43 3.07
C THR A 108 12.02 15.68 2.69
N GLY A 109 12.10 16.74 3.49
CA GLY A 109 11.38 17.99 3.26
C GLY A 109 9.91 17.95 3.70
N GLN A 110 9.03 18.63 2.95
CA GLN A 110 7.61 18.79 3.27
C GLN A 110 6.76 17.82 2.45
N CYS A 111 6.11 16.89 3.15
CA CYS A 111 5.19 15.91 2.59
C CYS A 111 3.85 15.98 3.34
N ASN A 112 2.78 16.31 2.63
CA ASN A 112 1.45 16.41 3.21
C ASN A 112 0.58 15.21 2.80
N VAL A 113 -0.10 14.63 3.78
CA VAL A 113 -1.03 13.51 3.59
C VAL A 113 -2.43 13.93 4.01
N SER A 114 -3.40 13.71 3.13
CA SER A 114 -4.83 13.83 3.45
C SER A 114 -5.49 12.49 3.16
N MET A 115 -6.23 11.95 4.12
CA MET A 115 -6.81 10.62 4.02
C MET A 115 -8.24 10.59 4.55
N ASN A 116 -9.09 9.85 3.87
CA ASN A 116 -10.39 9.41 4.35
C ASN A 116 -10.53 7.89 4.11
N LYS A 117 -11.70 7.30 4.39
CA LYS A 117 -11.90 5.84 4.30
C LYS A 117 -11.56 5.23 2.95
N GLU A 118 -11.83 5.94 1.85
CA GLU A 118 -11.76 5.41 0.48
C GLU A 118 -10.74 6.15 -0.40
N ASN A 119 -10.08 7.19 0.11
CA ASN A 119 -9.20 8.05 -0.66
C ASN A 119 -8.01 8.50 0.19
N ILE A 120 -6.84 8.51 -0.43
CA ILE A 120 -5.61 9.09 0.10
C ILE A 120 -5.02 10.02 -0.95
N ILE A 121 -4.65 11.23 -0.53
CA ILE A 121 -3.98 12.25 -1.34
C ILE A 121 -2.65 12.56 -0.68
N LEU A 122 -1.58 12.47 -1.46
CA LEU A 122 -0.21 12.67 -1.03
C LEU A 122 0.42 13.77 -1.87
N LYS A 123 1.04 14.75 -1.21
CA LYS A 123 1.64 15.93 -1.85
C LYS A 123 3.07 16.14 -1.37
N SER A 124 3.99 16.38 -2.29
CA SER A 124 5.38 16.77 -1.99
C SER A 124 5.65 18.23 -2.40
N GLY A 125 6.50 18.90 -1.64
CA GLY A 125 7.04 20.22 -1.99
C GLY A 125 8.16 20.19 -3.04
N LYS A 126 8.74 21.37 -3.30
CA LYS A 126 9.73 21.62 -4.37
C LYS A 126 11.06 20.88 -4.22
N ASP A 127 11.55 20.74 -2.99
CA ASP A 127 12.79 20.01 -2.68
C ASP A 127 12.49 18.83 -1.75
N SER A 128 11.34 18.19 -1.96
CA SER A 128 10.79 17.21 -1.02
C SER A 128 10.42 15.92 -1.73
N TYR A 129 10.71 14.79 -1.08
CA TYR A 129 10.35 13.49 -1.59
C TYR A 129 10.10 12.52 -0.43
N CYS A 130 9.22 11.56 -0.67
CA CYS A 130 8.58 10.80 0.40
C CYS A 130 8.39 9.35 -0.05
N ASP A 131 8.82 8.40 0.78
CA ASP A 131 8.54 6.98 0.64
C ASP A 131 7.43 6.57 1.60
N TYR A 132 6.45 5.80 1.11
CA TYR A 132 5.34 5.27 1.91
C TYR A 132 5.09 3.79 1.64
N THR A 133 4.80 3.06 2.71
CA THR A 133 4.11 1.77 2.64
C THR A 133 2.67 1.97 3.07
N ILE A 134 1.74 1.72 2.16
CA ILE A 134 0.29 1.80 2.40
C ILE A 134 -0.27 0.38 2.41
N SER A 135 -0.75 -0.02 3.57
CA SER A 135 -1.49 -1.25 3.78
C SER A 135 -2.94 -1.09 3.32
N GLY A 136 -3.55 -2.24 3.01
CA GLY A 136 -4.87 -2.35 2.39
C GLY A 136 -4.96 -3.60 1.53
N GLU A 137 -6.02 -3.71 0.72
CA GLU A 137 -6.20 -4.81 -0.23
C GLU A 137 -5.17 -4.77 -1.36
N LEU A 138 -4.75 -3.58 -1.77
CA LEU A 138 -3.76 -3.37 -2.84
C LEU A 138 -2.31 -3.59 -2.36
N GLY A 139 -2.00 -3.12 -1.15
CA GLY A 139 -0.62 -3.06 -0.64
C GLY A 139 0.28 -2.24 -1.56
N LEU A 140 0.45 -0.96 -1.28
CA LEU A 140 1.27 -0.07 -2.11
C LEU A 140 2.59 0.24 -1.41
N THR A 141 3.67 0.19 -2.18
CA THR A 141 4.93 0.85 -1.84
C THR A 141 5.14 1.95 -2.86
N LEU A 142 5.30 3.19 -2.44
CA LEU A 142 5.44 4.32 -3.36
C LEU A 142 6.45 5.36 -2.90
N ARG A 143 7.12 5.97 -3.87
CA ARG A 143 8.00 7.13 -3.75
C ARG A 143 7.40 8.30 -4.51
N ILE A 144 7.10 9.37 -3.80
CA ILE A 144 6.64 10.64 -4.36
C ILE A 144 7.84 11.54 -4.52
N LEU A 145 8.13 11.94 -5.75
CA LEU A 145 9.23 12.85 -6.08
C LEU A 145 8.79 14.32 -5.91
N PRO A 146 9.68 15.31 -6.07
CA PRO A 146 9.30 16.71 -5.86
C PRO A 146 8.12 17.18 -6.70
N GLU A 147 7.41 18.20 -6.17
CA GLU A 147 6.28 18.89 -6.82
C GLU A 147 5.15 17.97 -7.31
N SER A 148 4.94 16.87 -6.59
CA SER A 148 4.06 15.80 -7.03
C SER A 148 2.78 15.74 -6.22
N ILE A 149 1.66 15.51 -6.91
CA ILE A 149 0.34 15.33 -6.30
C ILE A 149 -0.22 14.00 -6.78
N PHE A 150 -0.17 13.01 -5.90
CA PHE A 150 -0.68 11.66 -6.13
C PHE A 150 -1.94 11.41 -5.32
N SER A 151 -2.88 10.67 -5.88
CA SER A 151 -4.05 10.18 -5.15
C SER A 151 -4.31 8.71 -5.46
N ALA A 152 -4.80 7.99 -4.45
CA ALA A 152 -5.32 6.65 -4.61
C ALA A 152 -6.72 6.61 -4.02
N SER A 153 -7.68 6.08 -4.78
CA SER A 153 -9.07 5.94 -4.36
C SER A 153 -9.61 4.56 -4.68
N LYS A 154 -10.48 4.04 -3.83
CA LYS A 154 -11.17 2.77 -4.05
C LYS A 154 -12.66 3.03 -4.27
N LYS A 155 -13.24 2.37 -5.26
CA LYS A 155 -14.68 2.35 -5.49
C LYS A 155 -15.13 0.92 -5.84
N GLY A 156 -15.74 0.24 -4.87
CA GLY A 156 -16.05 -1.18 -5.01
C GLY A 156 -14.77 -2.01 -5.21
N ASP A 157 -14.75 -2.86 -6.23
CA ASP A 157 -13.61 -3.71 -6.57
C ASP A 157 -12.58 -3.02 -7.50
N GLU A 158 -12.68 -1.72 -7.70
CA GLU A 158 -11.71 -0.95 -8.50
C GLU A 158 -10.90 0.02 -7.63
N VAL A 159 -9.57 -0.02 -7.76
CA VAL A 159 -8.65 0.96 -7.18
C VAL A 159 -8.08 1.84 -8.29
N ASN A 160 -8.24 3.15 -8.15
CA ASN A 160 -7.73 4.15 -9.07
C ASN A 160 -6.55 4.88 -8.44
N LEU A 161 -5.39 4.76 -9.07
CA LEU A 161 -4.15 5.46 -8.75
C LEU A 161 -4.00 6.60 -9.76
N SER A 162 -3.92 7.84 -9.31
CA SER A 162 -3.91 9.01 -10.18
C SER A 162 -2.77 9.96 -9.83
N LEU A 163 -2.06 10.43 -10.86
CA LEU A 163 -1.08 11.50 -10.72
C LEU A 163 -1.60 12.76 -11.42
N SER A 164 -1.70 13.86 -10.67
CA SER A 164 -2.13 15.15 -11.20
C SER A 164 -0.97 16.03 -11.66
N SER A 165 0.17 15.96 -10.98
CA SER A 165 1.40 16.68 -11.31
C SER A 165 2.62 15.96 -10.75
N GLY A 166 3.79 16.21 -11.35
CA GLY A 166 5.09 15.74 -10.91
C GLY A 166 5.39 14.31 -11.36
N LYS A 167 6.03 13.52 -10.50
CA LYS A 167 6.45 12.13 -10.77
C LYS A 167 6.18 11.26 -9.54
N VAL A 168 5.67 10.05 -9.75
CA VAL A 168 5.54 9.04 -8.70
C VAL A 168 6.04 7.70 -9.20
N LEU A 169 6.77 7.00 -8.35
CA LEU A 169 7.18 5.62 -8.55
C LEU A 169 6.42 4.77 -7.56
N PHE A 170 5.78 3.68 -8.00
CA PHE A 170 5.10 2.79 -7.06
C PHE A 170 5.13 1.34 -7.52
N THR A 171 4.92 0.45 -6.55
CA THR A 171 4.80 -1.00 -6.72
C THR A 171 3.56 -1.47 -5.97
N THR A 172 2.79 -2.35 -6.61
CA THR A 172 1.67 -3.07 -5.97
C THR A 172 2.16 -4.41 -5.44
N ASN A 173 2.12 -4.61 -4.13
CA ASN A 173 2.68 -5.77 -3.44
C ASN A 173 1.67 -6.90 -3.22
N LYS A 174 0.36 -6.63 -3.31
CA LYS A 174 -0.68 -7.66 -3.19
C LYS A 174 -1.44 -7.79 -4.49
N LYS A 175 -1.65 -9.03 -4.94
CA LYS A 175 -2.47 -9.35 -6.11
C LYS A 175 -3.74 -10.05 -5.66
N LYS A 176 -4.81 -9.28 -5.46
CA LYS A 176 -6.16 -9.83 -5.31
C LYS A 176 -6.78 -9.92 -6.69
N ILE A 177 -7.04 -11.13 -7.19
CA ILE A 177 -7.49 -11.38 -8.58
C ILE A 177 -8.81 -10.64 -8.90
N SER A 178 -9.66 -10.43 -7.90
CA SER A 178 -10.92 -9.70 -8.07
C SER A 178 -10.76 -8.18 -8.13
N LEU A 179 -9.62 -7.64 -7.70
CA LEU A 179 -9.39 -6.20 -7.60
C LEU A 179 -8.79 -5.68 -8.90
N LYS A 180 -9.52 -4.80 -9.60
CA LYS A 180 -9.00 -4.11 -10.78
C LYS A 180 -8.26 -2.86 -10.36
N ILE A 181 -7.00 -2.75 -10.76
CA ILE A 181 -6.17 -1.61 -10.40
C ILE A 181 -5.93 -0.82 -11.66
N ARG A 182 -6.28 0.47 -11.63
CA ARG A 182 -6.07 1.39 -12.73
C ARG A 182 -5.08 2.46 -12.33
N SER A 183 -4.09 2.74 -13.15
CA SER A 183 -3.31 3.97 -13.07
C SER A 183 -3.81 4.98 -14.09
N LYS A 184 -3.77 6.25 -13.71
CA LYS A 184 -4.24 7.37 -14.52
C LYS A 184 -3.27 8.53 -14.45
N VAL A 185 -2.95 9.10 -15.61
CA VAL A 185 -2.17 10.32 -15.78
C VAL A 185 -2.89 11.14 -16.84
N ASP A 186 -3.50 12.25 -16.44
CA ASP A 186 -4.42 13.01 -17.30
C ASP A 186 -5.48 12.08 -17.95
N THR A 187 -5.43 11.91 -19.27
CA THR A 187 -6.36 11.10 -20.06
C THR A 187 -5.81 9.72 -20.40
N LEU A 188 -4.54 9.45 -20.07
CA LEU A 188 -3.94 8.12 -20.12
C LEU A 188 -4.45 7.30 -18.95
N SER A 189 -4.97 6.10 -19.22
CA SER A 189 -5.36 5.14 -18.20
C SER A 189 -4.87 3.76 -18.58
N SER A 190 -4.38 3.01 -17.60
CA SER A 190 -3.92 1.65 -17.78
C SER A 190 -4.39 0.76 -16.65
N GLU A 191 -4.64 -0.51 -16.95
CA GLU A 191 -4.93 -1.56 -15.99
C GLU A 191 -3.61 -2.24 -15.60
N LEU A 192 -3.34 -2.38 -14.30
CA LEU A 192 -2.11 -2.97 -13.79
C LEU A 192 -2.25 -4.48 -13.65
N LEU A 193 -1.18 -5.21 -14.01
CA LEU A 193 -1.13 -6.66 -13.92
C LEU A 193 -0.18 -7.15 -12.80
N GLY A 194 0.03 -6.34 -11.76
CA GLY A 194 0.96 -6.56 -10.65
C GLY A 194 2.35 -6.04 -10.99
N THR A 195 2.56 -4.73 -10.82
CA THR A 195 3.51 -3.98 -11.66
C THR A 195 4.23 -2.90 -10.85
N THR A 196 5.49 -2.63 -11.19
CA THR A 196 6.22 -1.44 -10.76
C THR A 196 6.20 -0.41 -11.88
N LEU A 197 5.68 0.78 -11.59
CA LEU A 197 5.46 1.84 -12.56
C LEU A 197 6.05 3.17 -12.12
N VAL A 198 6.44 3.98 -13.11
CA VAL A 198 6.64 5.42 -12.95
C VAL A 198 5.54 6.14 -13.70
N LEU A 199 4.84 7.04 -13.01
CA LEU A 199 3.92 7.98 -13.63
C LEU A 199 4.59 9.34 -13.67
N ILE A 200 4.47 10.04 -14.81
CA ILE A 200 4.99 11.39 -14.99
C ILE A 200 3.86 12.26 -15.54
N ALA A 201 3.56 13.33 -14.82
CA ALA A 201 2.57 14.33 -15.20
C ALA A 201 3.24 15.71 -15.17
N ASP A 202 3.55 16.25 -16.34
CA ASP A 202 4.01 17.64 -16.47
C ASP A 202 2.91 18.47 -17.17
N PRO A 203 2.10 19.21 -16.40
CA PRO A 203 1.07 20.07 -16.97
C PRO A 203 1.62 21.21 -17.83
N HIS A 204 2.86 21.66 -17.60
CA HIS A 204 3.44 22.79 -18.32
C HIS A 204 3.84 22.40 -19.74
N SER A 205 4.52 21.26 -19.88
CA SER A 205 4.91 20.72 -21.20
C SER A 205 3.84 19.83 -21.84
N LYS A 206 2.69 19.62 -21.17
CA LYS A 206 1.64 18.66 -21.54
C LYS A 206 2.19 17.24 -21.76
N LYS A 207 3.28 16.89 -21.07
CA LYS A 207 3.91 15.57 -21.14
C LYS A 207 3.30 14.65 -20.08
N TYR A 208 2.59 13.62 -20.54
CA TYR A 208 1.99 12.60 -19.69
C TYR A 208 2.51 11.23 -20.10
N GLN A 209 3.09 10.51 -19.13
CA GLN A 209 3.80 9.26 -19.40
C GLN A 209 3.56 8.21 -18.31
N ILE A 210 3.45 6.95 -18.74
CA ILE A 210 3.45 5.77 -17.88
C ILE A 210 4.62 4.88 -18.29
N MET A 211 5.59 4.66 -17.42
CA MET A 211 6.76 3.82 -17.67
C MET A 211 6.63 2.49 -16.91
N VAL A 212 6.93 1.39 -17.59
CA VAL A 212 6.87 0.04 -17.00
C VAL A 212 8.27 -0.43 -16.61
N LEU A 213 8.51 -0.63 -15.32
CA LEU A 213 9.81 -1.12 -14.81
C LEU A 213 9.81 -2.63 -14.56
N GLU A 214 8.73 -3.17 -14.01
CA GLU A 214 8.55 -4.60 -13.73
C GLU A 214 7.08 -4.98 -13.96
N GLY A 215 6.81 -6.20 -14.44
CA GLY A 215 5.45 -6.69 -14.69
C GLY A 215 4.91 -6.28 -16.06
N ALA A 216 3.62 -5.98 -16.16
CA ALA A 216 3.01 -5.45 -17.38
C ALA A 216 1.82 -4.53 -17.06
N ILE A 217 1.43 -3.70 -18.02
CA ILE A 217 0.17 -2.94 -17.97
C ILE A 217 -0.63 -3.19 -19.24
N ARG A 218 -1.94 -3.03 -19.15
CA ARG A 218 -2.84 -3.07 -20.29
C ARG A 218 -3.42 -1.68 -20.53
N VAL A 219 -3.27 -1.18 -21.75
CA VAL A 219 -3.76 0.16 -22.14
C VAL A 219 -4.82 0.02 -23.22
N ASP A 220 -5.90 0.79 -23.10
CA ASP A 220 -6.95 0.85 -24.11
C ASP A 220 -6.51 1.75 -25.28
N SER A 221 -6.23 1.15 -26.44
CA SER A 221 -5.98 1.87 -27.70
C SER A 221 -7.25 1.88 -28.56
N THR A 222 -7.30 2.75 -29.57
CA THR A 222 -8.45 2.96 -30.47
C THR A 222 -8.95 1.69 -31.15
N LYS A 223 -8.06 0.72 -31.36
CA LYS A 223 -8.35 -0.51 -32.11
C LYS A 223 -8.31 -1.78 -31.25
N SER A 224 -7.66 -1.75 -30.09
CA SER A 224 -7.50 -2.94 -29.23
C SER A 224 -6.93 -2.58 -27.86
N LYS A 225 -6.95 -3.55 -26.94
CA LYS A 225 -6.17 -3.48 -25.71
C LYS A 225 -4.77 -4.00 -25.97
N VAL A 226 -3.75 -3.23 -25.59
CA VAL A 226 -2.35 -3.58 -25.80
C VAL A 226 -1.68 -3.77 -24.45
N ASP A 227 -0.96 -4.89 -24.32
CA ASP A 227 -0.14 -5.17 -23.14
C ASP A 227 1.26 -4.60 -23.35
N ILE A 228 1.71 -3.77 -22.41
CA ILE A 228 3.00 -3.08 -22.43
C ILE A 228 3.91 -3.74 -21.39
N LEU A 229 5.09 -4.12 -21.85
CA LEU A 229 6.09 -4.87 -21.10
C LEU A 229 7.15 -3.94 -20.48
N PRO A 230 8.00 -4.45 -19.56
CA PRO A 230 9.05 -3.67 -18.94
C PRO A 230 10.03 -3.09 -19.95
N GLY A 231 10.56 -1.91 -19.67
CA GLY A 231 11.47 -1.18 -20.56
C GLY A 231 10.77 -0.35 -21.63
N TYR A 232 9.44 -0.33 -21.64
CA TYR A 232 8.62 0.51 -22.50
C TYR A 232 7.83 1.53 -21.69
N SER A 233 7.52 2.65 -22.34
CA SER A 233 6.66 3.69 -21.80
C SER A 233 5.57 4.07 -22.79
N VAL A 234 4.50 4.59 -22.22
CA VAL A 234 3.28 4.99 -22.91
C VAL A 234 3.16 6.48 -22.77
N LEU A 235 3.08 7.18 -23.89
CA LEU A 235 3.00 8.63 -23.99
C LEU A 235 1.69 9.05 -24.61
N LYS A 236 1.28 10.27 -24.27
CA LYS A 236 0.30 11.02 -25.01
C LYS A 236 0.88 12.39 -25.31
N ASP A 237 1.06 12.69 -26.59
CA ASP A 237 1.50 14.01 -27.00
C ASP A 237 0.30 14.98 -26.99
N GLY A 238 0.48 16.13 -26.34
CA GLY A 238 -0.53 17.18 -26.23
C GLY A 238 -0.53 18.15 -27.42
N SER A 239 0.29 17.88 -28.44
CA SER A 239 0.64 18.78 -29.56
C SER A 239 -0.25 18.64 -30.80
N SER A 240 -1.21 17.70 -30.84
CA SER A 240 -2.09 17.55 -32.01
C SER A 240 -3.27 18.55 -32.00
N GLU A 241 -2.94 19.85 -32.13
CA GLU A 241 -3.83 20.86 -32.67
C GLU A 241 -3.74 20.83 -34.20
N SER A 242 -4.33 19.82 -34.83
CA SER A 242 -4.64 19.91 -36.27
C SER A 242 -5.92 19.14 -36.59
N SER A 243 -6.94 19.94 -36.91
CA SER A 243 -8.10 19.65 -37.75
C SER A 243 -9.03 18.47 -37.39
N ILE A 244 -10.20 18.84 -36.88
CA ILE A 244 -11.54 18.44 -37.36
C ILE A 244 -11.64 17.01 -37.91
N GLN A 245 -12.37 16.16 -37.18
CA GLN A 245 -12.83 14.81 -37.55
C GLN A 245 -11.77 13.69 -37.57
N SER A 246 -11.38 13.21 -36.39
CA SER A 246 -11.12 11.78 -36.21
C SER A 246 -11.14 11.37 -34.74
N ALA A 247 -12.12 10.55 -34.39
CA ALA A 247 -12.07 9.69 -33.22
C ALA A 247 -10.83 8.78 -33.34
N GLY A 248 -9.79 9.07 -32.57
CA GLY A 248 -8.53 8.35 -32.65
C GLY A 248 -7.54 8.78 -31.58
N ARG A 249 -7.70 8.32 -30.33
CA ARG A 249 -6.69 8.43 -29.27
C ARG A 249 -5.46 7.61 -29.63
N GLU A 250 -4.54 8.17 -30.41
CA GLU A 250 -3.28 7.49 -30.71
C GLU A 250 -2.36 7.63 -29.51
N ILE A 251 -2.15 6.49 -28.85
CA ILE A 251 -1.24 6.35 -27.72
C ILE A 251 0.10 5.93 -28.30
N GLU A 252 1.18 6.63 -27.97
CA GLU A 252 2.51 6.30 -28.45
C GLU A 252 3.21 5.37 -27.46
N ILE A 253 3.85 4.33 -27.97
CA ILE A 253 4.62 3.37 -27.17
C ILE A 253 6.08 3.49 -27.58
N ILE A 254 6.93 3.93 -26.66
CA ILE A 254 8.37 4.11 -26.90
C ILE A 254 9.19 3.25 -25.95
N LYS A 255 10.40 2.88 -26.37
CA LYS A 255 11.38 2.26 -25.49
C LYS A 255 11.96 3.32 -24.54
N ILE A 256 12.06 2.99 -23.25
CA ILE A 256 12.64 3.88 -22.25
C ILE A 256 14.15 4.01 -22.52
N GLU A 257 14.70 5.22 -22.37
CA GLU A 257 16.14 5.42 -22.49
C GLU A 257 16.90 4.59 -21.43
N PRO A 258 17.98 3.87 -21.77
CA PRO A 258 18.68 2.99 -20.82
C PRO A 258 19.13 3.68 -19.53
N LYS A 259 19.56 4.96 -19.61
CA LYS A 259 19.95 5.75 -18.44
C LYS A 259 18.76 6.04 -17.53
N GLU A 260 17.65 6.48 -18.10
CA GLU A 260 16.41 6.78 -17.38
C GLU A 260 15.82 5.51 -16.75
N PHE A 261 15.82 4.39 -17.47
CA PHE A 261 15.38 3.09 -16.97
C PHE A 261 16.20 2.66 -15.75
N THR A 262 17.53 2.68 -15.87
CA THR A 262 18.46 2.29 -14.79
C THR A 262 18.27 3.17 -13.55
N LYS A 263 18.09 4.49 -13.76
CA LYS A 263 17.82 5.45 -12.68
C LYS A 263 16.55 5.09 -11.90
N TYR A 264 15.43 4.91 -12.58
CA TYR A 264 14.16 4.62 -11.90
C TYR A 264 14.14 3.21 -11.28
N GLN A 265 14.86 2.26 -11.86
CA GLN A 265 15.06 0.95 -11.26
C GLN A 265 15.82 1.06 -9.94
N ALA A 266 16.93 1.81 -9.91
CA ALA A 266 17.70 2.07 -8.70
C ALA A 266 16.86 2.79 -7.62
N LEU A 267 16.06 3.79 -8.00
CA LEU A 267 15.14 4.45 -7.09
C LEU A 267 14.08 3.49 -6.51
N SER A 268 13.63 2.51 -7.30
CA SER A 268 12.64 1.51 -6.85
C SER A 268 13.24 0.57 -5.82
N GLU A 269 14.41 0.01 -6.11
CA GLU A 269 15.13 -0.88 -5.22
C GLU A 269 15.49 -0.17 -3.91
N ASN A 270 15.94 1.09 -4.01
CA ASN A 270 16.24 1.90 -2.86
C ASN A 270 14.99 2.16 -1.98
N SER A 271 13.87 2.55 -2.58
CA SER A 271 12.61 2.76 -1.85
C SER A 271 12.17 1.49 -1.11
N LYS A 272 12.24 0.33 -1.77
CA LYS A 272 11.97 -0.99 -1.15
C LYS A 272 12.90 -1.23 0.05
N LYS A 273 14.20 -0.90 -0.07
CA LYS A 273 15.18 -1.06 1.02
C LYS A 273 14.90 -0.12 2.19
N VAL A 274 14.71 1.16 1.93
CA VAL A 274 14.42 2.20 2.94
C VAL A 274 13.14 1.86 3.72
N LEU A 275 12.12 1.32 3.04
CA LEU A 275 10.86 0.92 3.65
C LEU A 275 10.91 -0.45 4.33
N ASN A 276 11.89 -1.32 4.05
CA ASN A 276 12.02 -2.59 4.76
C ASN A 276 12.96 -2.48 5.97
N GLU A 277 14.00 -1.67 5.89
CA GLU A 277 14.99 -1.47 6.96
C GLU A 277 14.59 -0.28 7.87
N ASN A 278 15.05 -0.22 9.11
CA ASN A 278 14.65 0.84 10.07
C ASN A 278 15.34 2.20 9.80
N PHE A 279 15.39 2.64 8.55
CA PHE A 279 15.86 3.96 8.20
C PHE A 279 14.85 5.03 8.62
N THR A 280 15.38 6.15 9.10
CA THR A 280 14.62 7.35 9.45
C THR A 280 14.78 8.46 8.43
N HIS A 281 15.76 8.33 7.52
CA HIS A 281 16.10 9.30 6.49
C HIS A 281 16.51 8.56 5.22
N HIS A 282 16.36 9.22 4.07
CA HIS A 282 16.86 8.70 2.80
C HIS A 282 18.38 8.75 2.75
N ASP A 283 18.99 7.86 1.96
CA ASP A 283 20.44 7.81 1.82
C ASP A 283 20.99 8.81 0.79
N ARG A 284 22.30 9.02 0.84
CA ARG A 284 23.02 9.96 -0.03
C ARG A 284 22.90 9.60 -1.51
N GLU A 285 22.78 8.32 -1.83
CA GLU A 285 22.61 7.84 -3.21
C GLU A 285 21.25 8.28 -3.77
N THR A 286 20.18 8.14 -2.98
CA THR A 286 18.84 8.66 -3.31
C THR A 286 18.86 10.15 -3.52
N ASP A 287 19.49 10.90 -2.60
CA ASP A 287 19.65 12.34 -2.73
C ASP A 287 20.34 12.70 -4.05
N SER A 288 21.40 11.99 -4.43
CA SER A 288 22.15 12.25 -5.66
C SER A 288 21.30 11.99 -6.91
N LEU A 289 20.54 10.88 -6.94
CA LEU A 289 19.70 10.50 -8.07
C LEU A 289 18.51 11.46 -8.26
N ILE A 290 17.96 11.98 -7.17
CA ILE A 290 16.82 12.91 -7.23
C ILE A 290 17.29 14.34 -7.53
N LYS A 291 18.38 14.80 -6.91
CA LYS A 291 18.90 16.15 -7.14
C LYS A 291 19.46 16.36 -8.55
N SER A 292 19.98 15.31 -9.19
CA SER A 292 20.40 15.41 -10.60
C SER A 292 19.25 15.82 -11.53
N ASP A 293 18.00 15.45 -11.21
CA ASP A 293 16.79 15.85 -11.98
C ASP A 293 16.43 17.32 -11.75
N ILE A 294 16.74 17.86 -10.56
CA ILE A 294 16.49 19.26 -10.21
C ILE A 294 17.53 20.14 -10.91
N GLU A 295 18.78 19.71 -10.93
CA GLU A 295 19.89 20.42 -11.58
C GLU A 295 19.82 20.36 -13.12
N GLU A 296 19.39 19.25 -13.73
CA GLU A 296 19.15 19.17 -15.18
C GLU A 296 18.00 20.06 -15.66
N ASN A 297 17.06 20.47 -14.78
CA ASN A 297 15.98 21.41 -15.10
C ASN A 297 16.30 22.87 -14.70
N LEU A 298 17.45 23.11 -14.08
CA LEU A 298 17.91 24.44 -13.65
C LEU A 298 18.98 25.01 -14.59
N PHE A 299 18.89 24.75 -15.90
CA PHE A 299 19.71 25.51 -16.82
C PHE A 299 19.35 27.00 -16.69
N PRO A 300 20.30 27.87 -16.35
CA PRO A 300 20.04 29.30 -16.23
C PRO A 300 19.47 29.82 -17.54
N ILE A 301 18.28 30.43 -17.49
CA ILE A 301 17.67 31.06 -18.64
C ILE A 301 18.31 32.44 -18.79
N TYR A 302 18.94 32.68 -19.92
CA TYR A 302 19.46 33.98 -20.28
C TYR A 302 18.50 34.71 -21.19
N ARG A 303 18.57 36.03 -21.14
CA ARG A 303 17.95 36.94 -22.10
C ARG A 303 19.06 37.71 -22.81
N ILE A 304 19.14 37.54 -24.12
CA ILE A 304 20.13 38.19 -24.98
C ILE A 304 19.45 39.29 -25.77
N THR A 305 19.94 40.52 -25.66
CA THR A 305 19.54 41.64 -26.52
C THR A 305 20.66 41.93 -27.52
N LEU A 306 20.36 41.86 -28.81
CA LEU A 306 21.31 42.13 -29.90
C LEU A 306 21.35 43.61 -30.30
N LYS A 307 22.40 44.00 -31.02
CA LYS A 307 22.59 45.34 -31.60
C LYS A 307 21.44 45.80 -32.49
N ASN A 308 20.81 44.86 -33.19
CA ASN A 308 19.62 45.10 -34.01
C ASN A 308 18.30 45.19 -33.19
N LYS A 309 18.38 45.24 -31.85
CA LYS A 309 17.27 45.24 -30.89
C LYS A 309 16.43 43.96 -30.85
N GLN A 310 16.87 42.88 -31.49
CA GLN A 310 16.23 41.57 -31.32
C GLN A 310 16.55 41.00 -29.94
N VAL A 311 15.56 40.35 -29.33
CA VAL A 311 15.68 39.76 -27.99
C VAL A 311 15.42 38.27 -28.10
N PHE A 312 16.35 37.48 -27.56
CA PHE A 312 16.24 36.02 -27.47
C PHE A 312 16.25 35.59 -26.01
N SER A 313 15.58 34.48 -25.70
CA SER A 313 15.62 33.91 -24.36
C SER A 313 15.75 32.40 -24.45
N GLY A 314 16.63 31.85 -23.63
CA GLY A 314 16.97 30.44 -23.68
C GLY A 314 18.17 30.09 -22.83
N THR A 315 18.57 28.84 -22.91
CA THR A 315 19.82 28.36 -22.31
C THR A 315 20.97 28.68 -23.26
N ILE A 316 22.16 28.99 -22.75
CA ILE A 316 23.31 29.34 -23.58
C ILE A 316 24.45 28.36 -23.35
N GLU A 317 25.12 27.98 -24.42
CA GLU A 317 26.42 27.32 -24.39
C GLU A 317 27.46 28.27 -25.01
N GLU A 318 28.54 28.52 -24.28
CA GLU A 318 29.59 29.46 -24.69
C GLU A 318 30.66 28.73 -25.51
N THR A 319 30.95 29.25 -26.70
CA THR A 319 32.11 28.87 -27.51
C THR A 319 33.10 30.04 -27.58
N GLU A 320 34.23 29.90 -28.28
CA GLU A 320 35.21 31.00 -28.40
C GLU A 320 34.59 32.29 -28.97
N ARG A 321 33.79 32.20 -30.04
CA ARG A 321 33.25 33.35 -30.78
C ARG A 321 31.74 33.54 -30.69
N PHE A 322 31.01 32.50 -30.30
CA PHE A 322 29.55 32.49 -30.33
C PHE A 322 28.94 32.06 -28.99
N TYR A 323 27.71 32.50 -28.75
CA TYR A 323 26.79 31.82 -27.85
C TYR A 323 25.82 30.98 -28.67
N LEU A 324 25.71 29.70 -28.35
CA LEU A 324 24.67 28.82 -28.87
C LEU A 324 23.48 28.93 -27.93
N LEU A 325 22.46 29.69 -28.34
CA LEU A 325 21.22 29.86 -27.58
C LEU A 325 20.22 28.78 -27.99
N LYS A 326 19.76 27.99 -27.02
CA LYS A 326 18.67 27.03 -27.21
C LYS A 326 17.39 27.59 -26.58
N ASP A 327 16.38 27.84 -27.41
CA ASP A 327 15.08 28.36 -26.99
C ASP A 327 14.21 27.30 -26.29
N LYS A 328 13.00 27.68 -25.86
CA LYS A 328 12.08 26.78 -25.14
C LYS A 328 11.55 25.67 -26.03
N GLU A 329 11.47 25.94 -27.33
CA GLU A 329 11.02 25.02 -28.38
C GLU A 329 12.15 24.07 -28.83
N GLY A 330 13.37 24.26 -28.33
CA GLY A 330 14.54 23.43 -28.60
C GLY A 330 15.32 23.82 -29.85
N ASN A 331 14.99 24.93 -30.51
CA ASN A 331 15.75 25.45 -31.64
C ASN A 331 17.06 26.05 -31.14
N ILE A 332 18.14 25.76 -31.86
CA ILE A 332 19.47 26.26 -31.57
C ILE A 332 19.73 27.44 -32.50
N LYS A 333 20.15 28.56 -31.92
CA LYS A 333 20.54 29.76 -32.63
C LYS A 333 21.96 30.15 -32.24
N GLU A 334 22.81 30.29 -33.24
CA GLU A 334 24.17 30.81 -33.09
C GLU A 334 24.13 32.34 -33.06
N ILE A 335 24.74 32.94 -32.04
CA ILE A 335 24.79 34.39 -31.83
C ILE A 335 26.24 34.80 -31.62
N GLU A 336 26.76 35.68 -32.47
CA GLU A 336 28.10 36.24 -32.32
C GLU A 336 28.18 37.11 -31.06
N LYS A 337 29.22 36.92 -30.25
CA LYS A 337 29.42 37.71 -29.02
C LYS A 337 29.50 39.21 -29.28
N GLU A 338 30.02 39.59 -30.46
CA GLU A 338 30.15 40.98 -30.89
C GLU A 338 28.80 41.65 -31.21
N GLU A 339 27.76 40.87 -31.49
CA GLU A 339 26.42 41.38 -31.81
C GLU A 339 25.56 41.62 -30.57
N ILE A 340 26.02 41.23 -29.38
CA ILE A 340 25.26 41.33 -28.14
C ILE A 340 25.44 42.72 -27.52
N ILE A 341 24.32 43.37 -27.21
CA ILE A 341 24.28 44.58 -26.36
C ILE A 341 24.21 44.18 -24.89
N GLU A 342 23.38 43.19 -24.56
CA GLU A 342 23.05 42.85 -23.18
C GLU A 342 22.80 41.36 -23.03
N LEU A 343 23.32 40.78 -21.94
CA LEU A 343 23.11 39.40 -21.54
C LEU A 343 22.67 39.39 -20.08
N GLU A 344 21.38 39.14 -19.84
CA GLU A 344 20.79 39.09 -18.50
C GLU A 344 20.50 37.66 -18.08
N LEU A 345 20.83 37.29 -16.84
CA LEU A 345 20.35 36.06 -16.23
C LEU A 345 18.92 36.28 -15.72
N VAL A 346 17.96 35.57 -16.30
CA VAL A 346 16.56 35.62 -15.87
C VAL A 346 16.38 34.66 -14.71
N GLN A 347 16.26 35.19 -13.50
CA GLN A 347 15.88 34.37 -12.35
C GLN A 347 14.45 33.84 -12.54
N PRO A 348 14.19 32.55 -12.27
CA PRO A 348 12.83 32.04 -12.25
C PRO A 348 12.04 32.84 -11.22
N LYS A 349 10.94 33.48 -11.64
CA LYS A 349 10.03 34.14 -10.71
C LYS A 349 9.48 33.07 -9.75
N ASN A 350 9.69 33.30 -8.45
CA ASN A 350 9.16 32.49 -7.35
C ASN A 350 7.64 32.33 -7.42
#